data_AF-A0AAD5ZL39-F1
#
_entry.id   AF-A0AAD5ZL39-F1
#
_cell.length_a   1.000
_cell.length_b   1.000
_cell.length_c   1.000
_cell.angle_alpha   90.00
_cell.angle_beta   90.00
_cell.angle_gamma   90.00
#
_symmetry.space_group_name_H-M   'P 1'
#
loop_
_entity.id
_entity.type
_entity.pdbx_description
1 polymer ?
#
loop_
_entity_poly.entity_id
_entity_poly.type
_entity_poly.pdbx_seq_one_letter_code
_entity_poly.pdbx_strand_id
1 'polypeptide(L)'
;MKLKVFCFLFFSLVISYFCIPYFALPLDVQLNSETRKAPPINSEQCDPDIVPFYIYELPDRFNKALLSNCSALDPWLNKCPYIENQGLGQPLHKKSRWYNTHSSWYNTYQFSADMIFHARAANHPCRTYNISSALMFYIPFYPSIYAPSVFLETNFTRRDAMAVDLANHISSFASFQRHGGHDHFLVSGIMVQDLILTPDIKDGKAFRSNSLLHLPELSNVSILIIERQLKPRYKNHFGIPYPSYFHPHFKAEMTSWKNEVRCSKRTHLFSFVGGTRPKGHVAELYRTAVINQCKNSTNCLLFFCKFWGSAWDAADEILATLKRAHFCIQPPGDTETRRSVFDSILAGCVPVFFTELTAYSQYEWYIPERREDWSVFIRPEQLNRIEDVLSKIPEKEIQRMREVVIGMIPQVTYAHPSANRAEIGFRDAVDTALVELTKRVTHIKDGSSMGAPVPG
;
A
#
# COMPACT_ATOMS: atom_id res chain seq x y z
N MET A 1 -48.42 37.86 -43.78
CA MET A 1 -48.82 37.98 -45.20
C MET A 1 -48.28 39.31 -45.72
N LYS A 2 -47.59 39.29 -46.88
CA LYS A 2 -46.93 40.40 -47.62
C LYS A 2 -45.43 40.66 -47.35
N LEU A 3 -44.67 39.87 -48.10
CA LEU A 3 -43.37 40.05 -48.74
C LEU A 3 -43.16 41.46 -49.36
N LYS A 4 -41.91 41.97 -49.37
CA LYS A 4 -41.24 42.51 -50.57
C LYS A 4 -39.73 42.67 -50.38
N VAL A 5 -39.02 42.18 -51.40
CA VAL A 5 -37.56 42.10 -51.62
C VAL A 5 -37.19 43.14 -52.70
N PHE A 6 -35.88 43.33 -52.90
CA PHE A 6 -35.13 44.04 -53.97
C PHE A 6 -34.75 45.51 -53.66
N CYS A 7 -33.49 45.88 -53.41
CA CYS A 7 -32.21 45.78 -54.19
C CYS A 7 -31.87 47.14 -54.81
N PHE A 8 -30.68 47.70 -54.52
CA PHE A 8 -29.51 47.76 -55.43
C PHE A 8 -28.58 48.97 -55.16
N LEU A 9 -27.27 48.66 -55.11
CA LEU A 9 -26.08 49.43 -55.58
C LEU A 9 -25.81 50.84 -55.04
N PHE A 10 -24.63 51.04 -54.42
CA PHE A 10 -23.46 51.69 -55.06
C PHE A 10 -22.22 51.62 -54.13
N PHE A 11 -21.15 50.94 -54.60
CA PHE A 11 -19.74 51.38 -54.68
C PHE A 11 -19.20 52.37 -53.61
N SER A 12 -17.99 52.31 -53.06
CA SER A 12 -16.72 51.60 -53.32
C SER A 12 -15.68 52.19 -52.33
N LEU A 13 -14.53 51.53 -52.15
CA LEU A 13 -13.34 51.89 -51.33
C LEU A 13 -13.52 51.54 -49.84
N VAL A 14 -12.73 50.64 -49.24
CA VAL A 14 -11.26 50.56 -49.30
C VAL A 14 -10.81 49.10 -49.23
N ILE A 15 -10.13 48.68 -50.30
CA ILE A 15 -9.17 47.58 -50.32
C ILE A 15 -7.90 48.13 -49.65
N SER A 16 -7.39 47.47 -48.60
CA SER A 16 -5.96 47.11 -48.49
C SER A 16 -5.62 46.54 -47.10
N TYR A 17 -4.81 45.48 -47.11
CA TYR A 17 -4.11 44.85 -46.00
C TYR A 17 -4.92 44.00 -45.02
N PHE A 18 -5.12 42.71 -45.36
CA PHE A 18 -4.51 41.56 -44.66
C PHE A 18 -5.21 40.25 -45.11
N CYS A 19 -4.96 39.83 -46.35
CA CYS A 19 -5.15 38.45 -46.78
C CYS A 19 -3.76 37.85 -47.01
N ILE A 20 -3.18 37.24 -45.98
CA ILE A 20 -2.10 36.26 -46.14
C ILE A 20 -2.76 34.89 -46.04
N PRO A 21 -2.66 34.02 -47.07
CA PRO A 21 -3.08 32.65 -46.93
C PRO A 21 -2.04 31.95 -46.03
N TYR A 22 -2.47 31.50 -44.85
CA TYR A 22 -1.68 30.55 -44.07
C TYR A 22 -1.64 29.23 -44.86
N PHE A 23 -0.61 29.10 -45.70
CA PHE A 23 -0.12 27.81 -46.13
C PHE A 23 0.29 27.04 -44.87
N ALA A 24 -0.46 25.99 -44.55
CA ALA A 24 -0.04 24.98 -43.59
C ALA A 24 1.17 24.25 -44.18
N LEU A 25 2.37 24.71 -43.84
CA LEU A 25 3.57 23.90 -43.95
C LEU A 25 3.41 22.72 -42.99
N PRO A 26 3.66 21.47 -43.42
CA PRO A 26 3.79 20.37 -42.48
C PRO A 26 5.00 20.69 -41.62
N LEU A 27 4.77 20.96 -40.34
CA LEU A 27 5.81 20.86 -39.33
C LEU A 27 6.15 19.38 -39.25
N ASP A 28 7.21 19.02 -39.98
CA ASP A 28 7.94 17.78 -39.83
C ASP A 28 8.46 17.78 -38.37
N VAL A 29 7.64 17.25 -37.47
CA VAL A 29 8.09 16.89 -36.12
C VAL A 29 9.03 15.73 -36.34
N GLN A 30 10.30 16.03 -36.60
CA GLN A 30 11.38 15.09 -36.37
C GLN A 30 11.26 14.65 -34.92
N LEU A 31 10.68 13.46 -34.75
CA LEU A 31 10.71 12.69 -33.54
C LEU A 31 12.19 12.36 -33.31
N ASN A 32 12.93 13.29 -32.70
CA ASN A 32 14.24 13.00 -32.15
C ASN A 32 13.99 11.95 -31.06
N SER A 33 14.17 10.69 -31.46
CA SER A 33 14.51 9.57 -30.61
C SER A 33 15.86 9.88 -29.98
N GLU A 34 15.88 10.84 -29.07
CA GLU A 34 16.89 10.88 -28.03
C GLU A 34 16.59 9.69 -27.13
N THR A 35 17.21 8.57 -27.48
CA THR A 35 17.56 7.52 -26.53
C THR A 35 18.21 8.22 -25.35
N ARG A 36 17.43 8.49 -24.30
CA ARG A 36 17.98 8.88 -23.00
C ARG A 36 18.89 7.73 -22.60
N LYS A 37 20.20 7.90 -22.80
CA LYS A 37 21.18 7.00 -22.20
C LYS A 37 20.87 7.02 -20.72
N ALA A 38 20.46 5.87 -20.19
CA ALA A 38 20.28 5.68 -18.77
C ALA A 38 21.58 6.15 -18.09
N PRO A 39 21.49 6.97 -17.02
CA PRO A 39 22.69 7.32 -16.26
C PRO A 39 23.39 6.01 -15.85
N PRO A 40 24.74 5.96 -15.93
CA PRO A 40 25.47 4.76 -15.56
C PRO A 40 25.09 4.35 -14.14
N ILE A 41 24.80 3.05 -13.97
CA ILE A 41 24.53 2.45 -12.66
C ILE A 41 25.75 2.75 -11.79
N ASN A 42 25.58 3.59 -10.79
CA ASN A 42 26.61 3.76 -9.77
C ASN A 42 26.48 2.55 -8.84
N SER A 43 27.07 1.41 -9.24
CA SER A 43 26.99 0.12 -8.53
C SER A 43 27.49 0.20 -7.09
N GLU A 44 28.18 1.28 -6.72
CA GLU A 44 28.63 1.59 -5.37
C GLU A 44 27.50 2.06 -4.43
N GLN A 45 26.31 2.41 -4.94
CA GLN A 45 25.19 2.92 -4.13
C GLN A 45 24.08 1.89 -3.84
N CYS A 46 24.12 0.73 -4.48
CA CYS A 46 23.18 -0.35 -4.20
C CYS A 46 23.60 -1.10 -2.92
N ASP A 47 22.65 -1.35 -2.01
CA ASP A 47 22.89 -2.17 -0.83
C ASP A 47 23.32 -3.59 -1.28
N PRO A 48 24.41 -4.16 -0.72
CA PRO A 48 25.00 -5.40 -1.22
C PRO A 48 24.13 -6.64 -1.04
N ASP A 49 23.12 -6.58 -0.17
CA ASP A 49 22.15 -7.65 0.07
C ASP A 49 20.85 -7.48 -0.74
N ILE A 50 20.81 -6.52 -1.67
CA ILE A 50 19.75 -6.39 -2.66
C ILE A 50 20.35 -6.63 -4.05
N VAL A 51 19.90 -7.66 -4.75
CA VAL A 51 20.36 -7.90 -6.12
C VAL A 51 19.76 -6.90 -7.11
N PRO A 52 20.45 -6.59 -8.22
CA PRO A 52 19.92 -5.70 -9.25
C PRO A 52 18.58 -6.19 -9.78
N PHE A 53 17.59 -5.30 -9.84
CA PHE A 53 16.25 -5.63 -10.33
C PHE A 53 15.81 -4.73 -11.48
N TYR A 54 15.07 -5.30 -12.42
CA TYR A 54 14.49 -4.59 -13.56
C TYR A 54 13.00 -4.37 -13.32
N ILE A 55 12.49 -3.21 -13.73
CA ILE A 55 11.04 -2.93 -13.72
C ILE A 55 10.54 -3.04 -15.16
N TYR A 56 9.58 -3.92 -15.41
CA TYR A 56 9.02 -4.06 -16.76
C TYR A 56 8.36 -2.78 -17.26
N GLU A 57 8.59 -2.46 -18.52
CA GLU A 57 7.87 -1.42 -19.24
C GLU A 57 6.56 -1.99 -19.78
N LEU A 58 5.56 -2.08 -18.89
CA LEU A 58 4.24 -2.55 -19.26
C LEU A 58 3.47 -1.45 -20.03
N PRO A 59 2.57 -1.83 -20.97
CA PRO A 59 1.60 -0.89 -21.54
C PRO A 59 0.84 -0.13 -20.45
N ASP A 60 0.68 1.18 -20.61
CA ASP A 60 0.14 2.08 -19.56
C ASP A 60 -1.26 1.67 -19.06
N ARG A 61 -2.03 0.90 -19.84
CA ARG A 61 -3.32 0.30 -19.44
C ARG A 61 -3.25 -0.56 -18.18
N PHE A 62 -2.09 -1.12 -17.86
CA PHE A 62 -1.86 -1.95 -16.67
C PHE A 62 -1.53 -1.11 -15.42
N ASN A 63 -1.24 0.20 -15.57
CA ASN A 63 -0.88 1.07 -14.46
C ASN A 63 -1.36 2.51 -14.64
N LYS A 64 -0.60 3.39 -15.32
CA LYS A 64 -0.81 4.83 -15.35
C LYS A 64 -2.17 5.22 -15.93
N ALA A 65 -2.64 4.53 -16.97
CA ALA A 65 -3.94 4.83 -17.58
C ALA A 65 -5.12 4.42 -16.68
N LEU A 66 -4.93 3.53 -15.70
CA LEU A 66 -5.95 3.28 -14.68
C LEU A 66 -6.19 4.52 -13.83
N LEU A 67 -5.16 5.36 -13.62
CA LEU A 67 -5.23 6.52 -12.75
C LEU A 67 -6.01 7.69 -13.36
N SER A 68 -6.17 7.75 -14.68
CA SER A 68 -6.77 8.90 -15.36
C SER A 68 -8.26 9.09 -15.07
N ASN A 69 -8.95 8.06 -14.58
CA ASN A 69 -10.37 8.11 -14.22
C ASN A 69 -10.63 7.88 -12.72
N CYS A 70 -9.68 8.26 -11.87
CA CYS A 70 -9.69 8.03 -10.41
C CYS A 70 -10.98 8.39 -9.66
N SER A 71 -11.82 9.27 -10.22
CA SER A 71 -13.10 9.67 -9.64
C SER A 71 -14.22 8.65 -9.84
N ALA A 72 -14.10 7.75 -10.83
CA ALA A 72 -15.13 6.78 -11.19
C ALA A 72 -14.66 5.32 -11.09
N LEU A 73 -13.45 5.07 -10.55
CA LEU A 73 -12.89 3.72 -10.43
C LEU A 73 -13.47 2.91 -9.28
N ASP A 74 -14.02 3.55 -8.27
CA ASP A 74 -14.52 2.84 -7.09
C ASP A 74 -15.94 3.31 -6.82
N PRO A 75 -16.92 2.38 -6.78
CA PRO A 75 -18.32 2.73 -6.56
C PRO A 75 -18.57 3.47 -5.25
N TRP A 76 -17.64 3.43 -4.31
CA TRP A 76 -17.81 3.91 -2.94
C TRP A 76 -16.88 5.08 -2.59
N LEU A 77 -15.86 5.37 -3.40
CA LEU A 77 -14.86 6.40 -3.07
C LEU A 77 -14.25 7.06 -4.30
N ASN A 78 -14.25 8.40 -4.33
CA ASN A 78 -13.38 9.15 -5.24
C ASN A 78 -11.91 8.93 -4.83
N LYS A 79 -11.14 8.17 -5.62
CA LYS A 79 -9.75 7.85 -5.31
C LYS A 79 -8.77 8.97 -5.66
N CYS A 80 -9.18 10.00 -6.41
CA CYS A 80 -8.26 11.04 -6.88
C CYS A 80 -7.40 11.68 -5.77
N PRO A 81 -7.96 12.11 -4.62
CA PRO A 81 -7.16 12.72 -3.55
C PRO A 81 -6.10 11.80 -2.93
N TYR A 82 -6.23 10.49 -3.14
CA TYR A 82 -5.41 9.46 -2.52
C TYR A 82 -4.34 8.88 -3.45
N ILE A 83 -4.51 9.06 -4.77
CA ILE A 83 -3.53 8.60 -5.76
C ILE A 83 -2.49 9.69 -6.12
N GLU A 84 -2.72 10.91 -5.65
CA GLU A 84 -1.76 12.01 -5.75
C GLU A 84 -0.43 11.70 -5.07
N ASN A 85 0.60 12.51 -5.40
CA ASN A 85 1.95 12.35 -4.87
C ASN A 85 2.44 10.90 -4.98
N GLN A 86 2.19 10.26 -6.13
CA GLN A 86 2.62 8.88 -6.41
C GLN A 86 2.02 7.85 -5.43
N GLY A 87 0.78 8.07 -4.97
CA GLY A 87 0.05 7.17 -4.08
C GLY A 87 0.17 7.51 -2.59
N LEU A 88 0.94 8.55 -2.23
CA LEU A 88 0.98 9.06 -0.86
C LEU A 88 -0.31 9.81 -0.49
N GLY A 89 -1.04 10.33 -1.49
CA GLY A 89 -2.23 11.14 -1.29
C GLY A 89 -1.92 12.61 -1.01
N GLN A 90 -2.93 13.38 -0.65
CA GLN A 90 -2.79 14.81 -0.33
C GLN A 90 -1.93 15.04 0.93
N PRO A 91 -1.04 16.04 0.97
CA PRO A 91 -0.26 16.34 2.16
C PRO A 91 -1.15 16.74 3.35
N LEU A 92 -0.73 16.38 4.57
CA LEU A 92 -1.39 16.86 5.78
C LEU A 92 -0.92 18.30 6.06
N HIS A 93 -1.65 19.27 5.51
CA HIS A 93 -1.28 20.70 5.50
C HIS A 93 -1.46 21.44 6.84
N LYS A 94 -2.04 20.80 7.87
CA LYS A 94 -2.22 21.44 9.18
C LYS A 94 -0.93 21.30 9.98
N LYS A 95 -0.46 22.40 10.59
CA LYS A 95 0.44 22.31 11.76
C LYS A 95 -0.28 21.50 12.83
N SER A 96 -0.02 20.20 12.84
CA SER A 96 -0.48 19.34 13.91
C SER A 96 0.30 19.70 15.17
N ARG A 97 -0.33 19.52 16.34
CA ARG A 97 0.33 19.75 17.64
C ARG A 97 1.52 18.78 17.85
N TRP A 98 1.70 17.80 16.96
CA TRP A 98 2.48 16.59 17.20
C TRP A 98 3.63 16.36 16.21
N TYR A 99 3.76 17.17 15.15
CA TYR A 99 4.86 17.09 14.19
C TYR A 99 5.13 18.46 13.54
N ASN A 100 6.41 18.79 13.33
CA ASN A 100 6.85 20.12 12.87
C ASN A 100 7.28 20.18 11.39
N THR A 101 7.04 19.14 10.60
CA THR A 101 7.58 19.01 9.23
C THR A 101 6.46 18.95 8.19
N HIS A 102 6.36 19.97 7.33
CA HIS A 102 5.33 20.09 6.29
C HIS A 102 5.56 19.17 5.06
N SER A 103 6.57 18.29 5.07
CA SER A 103 7.03 17.57 3.87
C SER A 103 6.92 16.04 3.93
N SER A 104 6.56 15.44 5.07
CA SER A 104 6.65 13.97 5.24
C SER A 104 5.38 13.32 5.77
N TRP A 105 4.27 14.06 5.80
CA TRP A 105 2.98 13.59 6.32
C TRP A 105 1.91 13.73 5.26
N TYR A 106 1.24 12.63 4.96
CA TYR A 106 0.26 12.55 3.88
C TYR A 106 -0.99 11.84 4.35
N ASN A 107 -2.12 12.17 3.72
CA ASN A 107 -3.36 11.46 3.92
C ASN A 107 -3.36 10.15 3.13
N THR A 108 -2.42 9.27 3.48
CA THR A 108 -2.14 8.05 2.74
C THR A 108 -3.31 7.10 2.82
N TYR A 109 -3.75 6.58 1.68
CA TYR A 109 -4.84 5.63 1.62
C TYR A 109 -4.35 4.22 1.88
N GLN A 110 -5.14 3.45 2.63
CA GLN A 110 -4.73 2.12 3.07
C GLN A 110 -4.46 1.13 1.91
N PHE A 111 -4.99 1.39 0.71
CA PHE A 111 -4.83 0.51 -0.45
C PHE A 111 -3.89 1.06 -1.54
N SER A 112 -3.00 2.02 -1.23
CA SER A 112 -2.08 2.59 -2.24
C SER A 112 -0.68 1.94 -2.28
N ALA A 113 -0.49 0.80 -1.62
CA ALA A 113 0.83 0.20 -1.46
C ALA A 113 1.53 -0.14 -2.80
N ASP A 114 0.79 -0.60 -3.82
CA ASP A 114 1.34 -0.89 -5.15
C ASP A 114 1.89 0.35 -5.86
N MET A 115 1.20 1.48 -5.76
CA MET A 115 1.65 2.78 -6.28
C MET A 115 2.89 3.29 -5.55
N ILE A 116 2.86 3.30 -4.21
CA ILE A 116 3.95 3.80 -3.37
C ILE A 116 5.20 2.94 -3.58
N PHE A 117 5.05 1.62 -3.57
CA PHE A 117 6.14 0.68 -3.82
C PHE A 117 6.71 0.89 -5.21
N HIS A 118 5.87 1.01 -6.24
CA HIS A 118 6.36 1.24 -7.61
C HIS A 118 7.17 2.52 -7.72
N ALA A 119 6.68 3.63 -7.14
CA ALA A 119 7.36 4.90 -7.18
C ALA A 119 8.71 4.86 -6.44
N ARG A 120 8.76 4.26 -5.25
CA ARG A 120 9.98 4.10 -4.47
C ARG A 120 10.98 3.15 -5.14
N ALA A 121 10.52 2.04 -5.72
CA ALA A 121 11.35 1.09 -6.46
C ALA A 121 11.89 1.70 -7.77
N ALA A 122 11.11 2.56 -8.43
CA ALA A 122 11.52 3.23 -9.65
C ALA A 122 12.74 4.14 -9.46
N ASN A 123 12.90 4.72 -8.27
CA ASN A 123 14.03 5.57 -7.87
C ASN A 123 15.07 4.84 -7.00
N HIS A 124 14.97 3.51 -6.87
CA HIS A 124 15.86 2.73 -6.00
C HIS A 124 17.25 2.55 -6.64
N PRO A 125 18.36 2.66 -5.91
CA PRO A 125 19.72 2.55 -6.46
C PRO A 125 20.04 1.17 -7.04
N CYS A 126 19.39 0.10 -6.55
CA CYS A 126 19.53 -1.25 -7.09
C CYS A 126 18.68 -1.52 -8.34
N ARG A 127 17.90 -0.55 -8.83
CA ARG A 127 17.19 -0.70 -10.10
C ARG A 127 18.21 -0.65 -11.25
N THR A 128 18.14 -1.62 -12.16
CA THR A 128 18.85 -1.59 -13.44
C THR A 128 17.89 -1.31 -14.59
N TYR A 129 18.38 -0.61 -15.61
CA TYR A 129 17.70 -0.43 -16.90
C TYR A 129 18.19 -1.43 -17.97
N ASN A 130 19.21 -2.22 -17.65
CA ASN A 130 19.68 -3.30 -18.51
C ASN A 130 19.04 -4.61 -18.05
N ILE A 131 18.13 -5.14 -18.86
CA ILE A 131 17.42 -6.39 -18.57
C ILE A 131 18.36 -7.58 -18.39
N SER A 132 19.50 -7.60 -19.09
CA SER A 132 20.48 -8.70 -19.02
C SER A 132 21.28 -8.72 -17.71
N SER A 133 21.38 -7.58 -17.01
CA SER A 133 22.06 -7.51 -15.72
C SER A 133 21.12 -7.75 -14.54
N ALA A 134 19.83 -7.91 -14.79
CA ALA A 134 18.82 -8.05 -13.75
C ALA A 134 18.73 -9.48 -13.22
N LEU A 135 18.64 -9.60 -11.90
CA LEU A 135 18.43 -10.87 -11.21
C LEU A 135 17.01 -11.02 -10.68
N MET A 136 16.27 -9.92 -10.53
CA MET A 136 14.84 -9.92 -10.19
C MET A 136 14.07 -9.01 -11.15
N PHE A 137 12.77 -9.26 -11.30
CA PHE A 137 11.91 -8.51 -12.22
C PHE A 137 10.62 -8.07 -11.52
N TYR A 138 10.40 -6.78 -11.46
CA TYR A 138 9.17 -6.20 -10.94
C TYR A 138 8.12 -6.06 -12.07
N ILE A 139 6.90 -6.54 -11.81
CA ILE A 139 5.73 -6.37 -12.67
C ILE A 139 4.87 -5.21 -12.11
N PRO A 140 4.98 -3.98 -12.66
CA PRO A 140 4.28 -2.80 -12.12
C PRO A 140 2.82 -2.74 -12.58
N PHE A 141 2.01 -3.71 -12.16
CA PHE A 141 0.55 -3.70 -12.30
C PHE A 141 -0.09 -3.03 -11.07
N TYR A 142 -1.24 -2.38 -11.21
CA TYR A 142 -1.98 -1.76 -10.08
C TYR A 142 -3.29 -2.49 -9.74
N PRO A 143 -3.22 -3.67 -9.08
CA PRO A 143 -4.41 -4.41 -8.63
C PRO A 143 -5.35 -3.58 -7.77
N SER A 144 -4.83 -2.69 -6.92
CA SER A 144 -5.63 -1.88 -6.00
C SER A 144 -6.54 -0.86 -6.68
N ILE A 145 -6.23 -0.54 -7.93
CA ILE A 145 -6.99 0.36 -8.77
C ILE A 145 -7.87 -0.44 -9.74
N TYR A 146 -7.31 -1.50 -10.33
CA TYR A 146 -8.03 -2.35 -11.28
C TYR A 146 -9.22 -3.06 -10.62
N ALA A 147 -9.02 -3.75 -9.49
CA ALA A 147 -10.07 -4.58 -8.92
C ALA A 147 -11.34 -3.77 -8.57
N PRO A 148 -11.25 -2.60 -7.89
CA PRO A 148 -12.42 -1.74 -7.68
C PRO A 148 -13.15 -1.31 -8.95
N SER A 149 -12.41 -1.05 -10.04
CA SER A 149 -12.99 -0.58 -11.31
C SER A 149 -13.91 -1.58 -11.99
N VAL A 150 -13.83 -2.86 -11.61
CA VAL A 150 -14.63 -3.94 -12.18
C VAL A 150 -15.50 -4.66 -11.15
N PHE A 151 -15.62 -4.18 -9.91
CA PHE A 151 -16.40 -4.85 -8.87
C PHE A 151 -17.90 -4.99 -9.19
N LEU A 152 -18.45 -4.06 -9.97
CA LEU A 152 -19.86 -4.09 -10.39
C LEU A 152 -20.07 -4.78 -11.74
N GLU A 153 -19.01 -5.16 -12.45
CA GLU A 153 -19.11 -5.85 -13.74
C GLU A 153 -19.56 -7.29 -13.51
N THR A 154 -20.75 -7.65 -13.98
CA THR A 154 -21.33 -8.98 -13.79
C THR A 154 -20.81 -10.01 -14.79
N ASN A 155 -20.26 -9.56 -15.92
CA ASN A 155 -19.65 -10.42 -16.91
C ASN A 155 -18.21 -10.78 -16.49
N PHE A 156 -18.00 -12.02 -16.06
CA PHE A 156 -16.68 -12.51 -15.62
C PHE A 156 -15.59 -12.34 -16.67
N THR A 157 -15.88 -12.55 -17.96
CA THR A 157 -14.90 -12.34 -19.03
C THR A 157 -14.41 -10.90 -19.08
N ARG A 158 -15.32 -9.92 -18.94
CA ARG A 158 -14.95 -8.49 -18.89
C ARG A 158 -14.23 -8.13 -17.59
N ARG A 159 -14.70 -8.68 -16.47
CA ARG A 159 -14.12 -8.47 -15.15
C ARG A 159 -12.68 -8.98 -15.05
N ASP A 160 -12.36 -10.06 -15.76
CA ASP A 160 -11.05 -10.71 -15.70
C ASP A 160 -10.14 -10.33 -16.89
N ALA A 161 -10.66 -9.61 -17.88
CA ALA A 161 -9.98 -9.33 -19.14
C ALA A 161 -8.57 -8.74 -18.95
N MET A 162 -8.41 -7.73 -18.08
CA MET A 162 -7.10 -7.10 -17.87
C MET A 162 -6.12 -8.03 -17.15
N ALA A 163 -6.61 -8.85 -16.23
CA ALA A 163 -5.78 -9.81 -15.51
C ALA A 163 -5.26 -10.90 -16.47
N VAL A 164 -6.14 -11.46 -17.31
CA VAL A 164 -5.78 -12.44 -18.36
C VAL A 164 -4.81 -11.82 -19.37
N ASP A 165 -5.08 -10.60 -19.81
CA ASP A 165 -4.20 -9.88 -20.72
C ASP A 165 -2.82 -9.61 -20.14
N LEU A 166 -2.74 -9.26 -18.85
CA LEU A 166 -1.47 -9.09 -18.14
C LEU A 166 -0.69 -10.39 -18.13
N ALA A 167 -1.33 -11.50 -17.75
CA ALA A 167 -0.71 -12.82 -17.70
C ALA A 167 -0.15 -13.25 -19.08
N ASN A 168 -0.93 -13.07 -20.14
CA ASN A 168 -0.50 -13.32 -21.51
C ASN A 168 0.67 -12.41 -21.93
N HIS A 169 0.64 -11.14 -21.52
CA HIS A 169 1.68 -10.19 -21.86
C HIS A 169 3.00 -10.53 -21.15
N ILE A 170 2.98 -10.78 -19.84
CA ILE A 170 4.21 -11.06 -19.08
C ILE A 170 4.83 -12.40 -19.46
N SER A 171 4.03 -13.42 -19.77
CA SER A 171 4.52 -14.74 -20.17
C SER A 171 5.23 -14.74 -21.53
N SER A 172 5.03 -13.69 -22.34
CA SER A 172 5.72 -13.50 -23.61
C SER A 172 7.19 -13.05 -23.46
N PHE A 173 7.58 -12.50 -22.30
CA PHE A 173 8.95 -12.04 -22.11
C PHE A 173 9.92 -13.21 -21.93
N ALA A 174 11.02 -13.21 -22.67
CA ALA A 174 12.09 -14.23 -22.51
C ALA A 174 12.65 -14.28 -21.08
N SER A 175 12.74 -13.13 -20.40
CA SER A 175 13.16 -13.07 -19.00
C SER A 175 12.17 -13.75 -18.05
N PHE A 176 10.87 -13.73 -18.37
CA PHE A 176 9.84 -14.44 -17.61
C PHE A 176 9.94 -15.96 -17.80
N GLN A 177 10.11 -16.41 -19.05
CA GLN A 177 10.19 -17.82 -19.39
C GLN A 177 11.43 -18.51 -18.80
N ARG A 178 12.55 -17.78 -18.65
CA ARG A 178 13.82 -18.30 -18.16
C ARG A 178 13.71 -19.08 -16.84
N HIS A 179 12.98 -18.53 -15.86
CA HIS A 179 12.75 -19.17 -14.57
C HIS A 179 11.25 -19.33 -14.26
N GLY A 180 10.39 -19.28 -15.28
CA GLY A 180 8.95 -19.49 -15.14
C GLY A 180 8.29 -18.61 -14.07
N GLY A 181 8.71 -17.35 -13.93
CA GLY A 181 8.18 -16.39 -12.96
C GLY A 181 8.82 -16.41 -11.56
N HIS A 182 9.73 -17.34 -11.25
CA HIS A 182 10.31 -17.47 -9.91
C HIS A 182 11.20 -16.29 -9.47
N ASP A 183 11.78 -15.56 -10.42
CA ASP A 183 12.56 -14.33 -10.19
C ASP A 183 11.72 -13.06 -10.38
N HIS A 184 10.40 -13.20 -10.45
CA HIS A 184 9.45 -12.10 -10.62
C HIS A 184 8.70 -11.81 -9.34
N PHE A 185 8.32 -10.55 -9.18
CA PHE A 185 7.43 -10.14 -8.11
C PHE A 185 6.41 -9.09 -8.58
N LEU A 186 5.27 -9.06 -7.89
CA LEU A 186 4.17 -8.12 -8.11
C LEU A 186 3.71 -7.62 -6.75
N VAL A 187 3.37 -6.32 -6.67
CA VAL A 187 2.87 -5.70 -5.45
C VAL A 187 1.38 -5.43 -5.59
N SER A 188 0.62 -5.72 -4.53
CA SER A 188 -0.82 -5.45 -4.44
C SER A 188 -1.13 -4.62 -3.21
N GLY A 189 -1.70 -3.43 -3.44
CA GLY A 189 -2.27 -2.59 -2.40
C GLY A 189 -3.65 -3.05 -1.93
N ILE A 190 -4.24 -4.10 -2.50
CA ILE A 190 -5.56 -4.62 -2.11
C ILE A 190 -5.45 -6.04 -1.55
N MET A 191 -6.47 -6.45 -0.80
CA MET A 191 -6.51 -7.72 -0.08
C MET A 191 -6.64 -8.90 -1.03
N VAL A 192 -6.10 -10.07 -0.64
CA VAL A 192 -6.10 -11.26 -1.49
C VAL A 192 -7.50 -11.71 -1.90
N GLN A 193 -8.51 -11.52 -1.04
CA GLN A 193 -9.90 -11.88 -1.31
C GLN A 193 -10.47 -11.15 -2.53
N ASP A 194 -9.97 -9.95 -2.85
CA ASP A 194 -10.44 -9.16 -3.99
C ASP A 194 -9.80 -9.62 -5.34
N LEU A 195 -8.80 -10.50 -5.27
CA LEU A 195 -8.01 -10.97 -6.41
C LEU A 195 -8.07 -12.50 -6.60
N ILE A 196 -8.83 -13.19 -5.75
CA ILE A 196 -9.15 -14.61 -5.89
C ILE A 196 -10.66 -14.75 -6.00
N LEU A 197 -11.14 -15.52 -6.97
CA LEU A 197 -12.55 -15.84 -7.09
C LEU A 197 -13.01 -16.58 -5.84
N THR A 198 -13.66 -15.87 -4.93
CA THR A 198 -14.42 -16.45 -3.84
C THR A 198 -15.81 -16.81 -4.39
N PRO A 199 -16.24 -18.07 -4.23
CA PRO A 199 -17.61 -18.46 -4.55
C PRO A 199 -18.56 -17.94 -3.46
N ASP A 200 -18.63 -16.63 -3.22
CA ASP A 200 -19.67 -16.04 -2.38
C ASP A 200 -20.89 -15.77 -3.25
N ILE A 201 -21.61 -16.85 -3.55
CA ILE A 201 -23.00 -16.80 -4.00
C ILE A 201 -23.86 -16.65 -2.74
N LYS A 202 -24.07 -15.42 -2.31
CA LYS A 202 -25.28 -15.05 -1.58
C LYS A 202 -26.04 -14.03 -2.42
N ASP A 203 -27.30 -14.36 -2.71
CA ASP A 203 -28.27 -13.53 -3.43
C ASP A 203 -27.99 -13.25 -4.92
N GLY A 204 -27.25 -14.12 -5.61
CA GLY A 204 -27.15 -14.09 -7.08
C GLY A 204 -26.34 -12.91 -7.64
N LYS A 205 -25.56 -12.22 -6.81
CA LYS A 205 -24.67 -11.13 -7.24
C LYS A 205 -23.23 -11.49 -6.84
N ALA A 206 -22.42 -11.89 -7.82
CA ALA A 206 -21.00 -12.15 -7.61
C ALA A 206 -20.29 -10.84 -7.25
N PHE A 207 -20.02 -10.61 -5.97
CA PHE A 207 -19.44 -9.36 -5.49
C PHE A 207 -17.94 -9.51 -5.21
N ARG A 208 -17.17 -8.52 -5.72
CA ARG A 208 -15.87 -8.06 -5.21
C ARG A 208 -14.60 -8.87 -5.50
N SER A 209 -14.56 -9.77 -6.49
CA SER A 209 -13.28 -10.40 -6.85
C SER A 209 -13.10 -10.68 -8.34
N ASN A 210 -11.84 -10.64 -8.78
CA ASN A 210 -11.38 -11.08 -10.10
C ASN A 210 -10.47 -12.32 -9.98
N SER A 211 -10.04 -12.88 -11.10
CA SER A 211 -9.24 -14.11 -11.15
C SER A 211 -7.72 -13.92 -11.18
N LEU A 212 -7.18 -12.71 -10.98
CA LEU A 212 -5.74 -12.43 -11.15
C LEU A 212 -4.84 -13.47 -10.47
N LEU A 213 -5.03 -13.72 -9.17
CA LEU A 213 -4.17 -14.64 -8.40
C LEU A 213 -4.56 -16.12 -8.56
N HIS A 214 -5.47 -16.43 -9.49
CA HIS A 214 -5.76 -17.78 -9.95
C HIS A 214 -5.11 -18.12 -11.29
N LEU A 215 -4.56 -17.13 -11.99
CA LEU A 215 -3.93 -17.35 -13.29
C LEU A 215 -2.63 -18.15 -13.12
N PRO A 216 -2.42 -19.22 -13.92
CA PRO A 216 -1.29 -20.12 -13.76
C PRO A 216 0.06 -19.42 -13.97
N GLU A 217 0.12 -18.39 -14.80
CA GLU A 217 1.33 -17.60 -15.04
C GLU A 217 1.82 -16.92 -13.75
N LEU A 218 0.92 -16.56 -12.83
CA LEU A 218 1.28 -15.91 -11.58
C LEU A 218 1.57 -16.89 -10.43
N SER A 219 1.46 -18.20 -10.65
CA SER A 219 1.63 -19.22 -9.60
C SER A 219 3.03 -19.25 -8.97
N ASN A 220 4.06 -18.87 -9.73
CA ASN A 220 5.45 -18.84 -9.30
C ASN A 220 5.96 -17.43 -8.97
N VAL A 221 5.20 -16.39 -9.33
CA VAL A 221 5.55 -14.99 -9.07
C VAL A 221 5.41 -14.71 -7.58
N SER A 222 6.38 -14.02 -6.98
CA SER A 222 6.26 -13.59 -5.59
C SER A 222 5.25 -12.44 -5.47
N ILE A 223 4.14 -12.67 -4.77
CA ILE A 223 3.06 -11.71 -4.60
C ILE A 223 3.22 -11.00 -3.26
N LEU A 224 3.66 -9.74 -3.30
CA LEU A 224 3.71 -8.88 -2.12
C LEU A 224 2.35 -8.23 -1.94
N ILE A 225 1.67 -8.48 -0.83
CA ILE A 225 0.26 -8.09 -0.66
C ILE A 225 -0.02 -7.64 0.77
N ILE A 226 -0.84 -6.60 0.93
CA ILE A 226 -1.15 -6.06 2.26
C ILE A 226 -1.86 -7.06 3.19
N GLU A 227 -2.54 -8.07 2.62
CA GLU A 227 -3.12 -9.20 3.34
C GLU A 227 -2.97 -10.48 2.52
N ARG A 228 -2.11 -11.40 2.99
CA ARG A 228 -1.84 -12.66 2.31
C ARG A 228 -2.83 -13.76 2.68
N GLN A 229 -2.95 -14.73 1.78
CA GLN A 229 -3.71 -15.96 2.01
C GLN A 229 -2.78 -17.04 2.56
N LEU A 230 -3.18 -17.67 3.66
CA LEU A 230 -2.33 -18.67 4.34
C LEU A 230 -2.58 -20.11 3.87
N LYS A 231 -3.56 -20.32 2.98
CA LYS A 231 -3.80 -21.65 2.40
C LYS A 231 -2.55 -22.15 1.64
N PRO A 232 -2.21 -23.45 1.72
CA PRO A 232 -0.99 -24.02 1.11
C PRO A 232 -0.80 -23.78 -0.39
N ARG A 233 -1.85 -23.45 -1.14
CA ARG A 233 -1.75 -23.13 -2.58
C ARG A 233 -1.20 -21.73 -2.87
N TYR A 234 -1.07 -20.86 -1.87
CA TYR A 234 -0.61 -19.47 -2.01
C TYR A 234 0.72 -19.20 -1.29
N LYS A 235 1.62 -20.19 -1.31
CA LYS A 235 2.94 -20.11 -0.66
C LYS A 235 3.85 -19.01 -1.24
N ASN A 236 3.53 -18.50 -2.42
CA ASN A 236 4.20 -17.39 -3.07
C ASN A 236 3.68 -16.01 -2.62
N HIS A 237 2.75 -15.94 -1.66
CA HIS A 237 2.24 -14.68 -1.12
C HIS A 237 2.97 -14.25 0.16
N PHE A 238 3.35 -12.98 0.23
CA PHE A 238 4.09 -12.38 1.33
C PHE A 238 3.40 -11.11 1.78
N GLY A 239 3.12 -11.01 3.09
CA GLY A 239 2.46 -9.85 3.65
C GLY A 239 3.39 -8.65 3.70
N ILE A 240 2.94 -7.51 3.19
CA ILE A 240 3.63 -6.22 3.32
C ILE A 240 2.83 -5.26 4.21
N PRO A 241 3.48 -4.31 4.90
CA PRO A 241 2.80 -3.33 5.73
C PRO A 241 1.74 -2.56 4.96
N TYR A 242 0.58 -2.34 5.59
CA TYR A 242 -0.31 -1.29 5.11
C TYR A 242 0.41 0.06 5.18
N PRO A 243 0.30 0.92 4.16
CA PRO A 243 0.89 2.23 4.22
C PRO A 243 0.20 3.08 5.30
N SER A 244 1.01 3.72 6.14
CA SER A 244 0.55 4.69 7.14
C SER A 244 0.85 6.12 6.66
N TYR A 245 0.66 7.12 7.52
CA TYR A 245 0.63 8.55 7.14
C TYR A 245 2.01 9.21 6.97
N PHE A 246 3.08 8.56 7.45
CA PHE A 246 4.43 9.14 7.53
C PHE A 246 5.32 8.60 6.41
N HIS A 247 5.94 9.49 5.64
CA HIS A 247 6.79 9.19 4.49
C HIS A 247 8.03 10.09 4.50
N PRO A 248 9.04 9.76 5.30
CA PRO A 248 10.25 10.57 5.45
C PRO A 248 11.11 10.59 4.18
N HIS A 249 11.73 11.73 3.92
CA HIS A 249 12.76 11.92 2.90
C HIS A 249 14.15 11.62 3.47
N PHE A 250 14.37 11.97 4.74
CA PHE A 250 15.70 11.99 5.36
C PHE A 250 15.75 11.21 6.67
N LYS A 251 16.96 10.72 7.02
CA LYS A 251 17.24 10.07 8.31
C LYS A 251 16.83 10.94 9.52
N ALA A 252 17.01 12.25 9.40
CA ALA A 252 16.72 13.20 10.47
C ALA A 252 15.22 13.22 10.82
N GLU A 253 14.34 13.14 9.83
CA GLU A 253 12.88 13.12 10.04
C GLU A 253 12.45 11.84 10.75
N MET A 254 12.98 10.68 10.32
CA MET A 254 12.76 9.41 11.00
C MET A 254 13.25 9.45 12.46
N THR A 255 14.45 9.97 12.68
CA THR A 255 15.04 10.09 14.03
C THR A 255 14.21 11.02 14.91
N SER A 256 13.79 12.17 14.36
CA SER A 256 12.94 13.12 15.05
C SER A 256 11.61 12.50 15.45
N TRP A 257 10.97 11.75 14.53
CA TRP A 257 9.71 11.07 14.84
C TRP A 257 9.86 9.99 15.91
N LYS A 258 10.89 9.14 15.82
CA LYS A 258 11.19 8.14 16.85
C LYS A 258 11.39 8.77 18.23
N ASN A 259 12.07 9.90 18.30
CA ASN A 259 12.26 10.64 19.56
C ASN A 259 10.95 11.24 20.08
N GLU A 260 10.15 11.84 19.19
CA GLU A 260 8.82 12.38 19.52
C GLU A 260 7.90 11.31 20.11
N VAL A 261 7.81 10.12 19.49
CA VAL A 261 6.96 9.04 20.03
C VAL A 261 7.56 8.35 21.25
N ARG A 262 8.88 8.40 21.44
CA ARG A 262 9.55 7.93 22.67
C ARG A 262 9.23 8.83 23.87
N CYS A 263 9.31 10.13 23.67
CA CYS A 263 9.02 11.14 24.69
C CYS A 263 7.52 11.41 24.90
N SER A 264 6.65 10.81 24.09
CA SER A 264 5.21 11.05 24.21
C SER A 264 4.66 10.58 25.56
N LYS A 265 3.89 11.45 26.22
CA LYS A 265 3.21 11.15 27.48
C LYS A 265 2.04 10.19 27.22
N ARG A 266 2.09 9.01 27.84
CA ARG A 266 1.00 8.02 27.82
C ARG A 266 0.04 8.33 28.97
N THR A 267 -1.15 8.81 28.65
CA THR A 267 -2.16 9.24 29.63
C THR A 267 -3.22 8.19 29.90
N HIS A 268 -3.29 7.15 29.09
CA HIS A 268 -4.29 6.08 29.19
C HIS A 268 -3.60 4.73 29.07
N LEU A 269 -4.17 3.71 29.71
CA LEU A 269 -3.66 2.35 29.64
C LEU A 269 -3.79 1.80 28.22
N PHE A 270 -4.97 1.96 27.61
CA PHE A 270 -5.21 1.45 26.27
C PHE A 270 -6.06 2.38 25.41
N SER A 271 -6.04 2.16 24.10
CA SER A 271 -6.90 2.87 23.16
C SER A 271 -7.47 1.94 22.10
N PHE A 272 -8.61 2.33 21.56
CA PHE A 272 -9.20 1.68 20.40
C PHE A 272 -9.64 2.74 19.38
N VAL A 273 -9.13 2.60 18.16
CA VAL A 273 -9.57 3.34 16.98
C VAL A 273 -10.38 2.38 16.11
N GLY A 274 -11.67 2.65 15.92
CA GLY A 274 -12.52 1.78 15.11
C GLY A 274 -14.01 1.96 15.36
N GLY A 275 -14.82 1.11 14.71
CA GLY A 275 -16.27 1.12 14.81
C GLY A 275 -16.85 -0.28 14.92
N THR A 276 -18.16 -0.37 15.14
CA THR A 276 -18.88 -1.64 15.20
C THR A 276 -18.92 -2.35 13.84
N ARG A 277 -19.29 -3.64 13.87
CA ARG A 277 -19.57 -4.42 12.67
C ARG A 277 -20.97 -5.05 12.72
N PRO A 278 -21.60 -5.30 11.56
CA PRO A 278 -22.91 -5.93 11.51
C PRO A 278 -22.92 -7.30 12.18
N LYS A 279 -24.09 -7.73 12.65
CA LYS A 279 -24.28 -9.07 13.24
C LYS A 279 -23.85 -10.17 12.25
N GLY A 280 -23.13 -11.16 12.75
CA GLY A 280 -22.62 -12.28 11.95
C GLY A 280 -21.32 -11.99 11.18
N HIS A 281 -20.75 -10.78 11.32
CA HIS A 281 -19.42 -10.47 10.80
C HIS A 281 -18.33 -11.05 11.71
N VAL A 282 -17.23 -11.56 11.14
CA VAL A 282 -16.14 -12.22 11.91
C VAL A 282 -15.54 -11.34 13.02
N ALA A 283 -15.43 -10.04 12.76
CA ALA A 283 -14.93 -9.06 13.73
C ALA A 283 -15.97 -8.51 14.72
N GLU A 284 -17.26 -8.88 14.61
CA GLU A 284 -18.34 -8.35 15.44
C GLU A 284 -18.07 -8.56 16.93
N LEU A 285 -17.79 -9.82 17.31
CA LEU A 285 -17.59 -10.23 18.70
C LEU A 285 -16.48 -9.42 19.38
N TYR A 286 -15.31 -9.38 18.74
CA TYR A 286 -14.14 -8.67 19.26
C TYR A 286 -14.39 -7.16 19.36
N ARG A 287 -14.88 -6.52 18.30
CA ARG A 287 -15.08 -5.07 18.29
C ARG A 287 -16.15 -4.63 19.28
N THR A 288 -17.23 -5.39 19.40
CA THR A 288 -18.30 -5.10 20.37
C THR A 288 -17.77 -5.20 21.80
N ALA A 289 -17.02 -6.26 22.13
CA ALA A 289 -16.42 -6.43 23.45
C ALA A 289 -15.44 -5.30 23.79
N VAL A 290 -14.56 -4.93 22.86
CA VAL A 290 -13.58 -3.83 23.03
C VAL A 290 -14.29 -2.50 23.22
N ILE A 291 -15.26 -2.17 22.37
CA ILE A 291 -15.99 -0.89 22.44
C ILE A 291 -16.76 -0.77 23.75
N ASN A 292 -17.43 -1.84 24.20
CA ASN A 292 -18.21 -1.81 25.43
C ASN A 292 -17.33 -1.63 26.67
N GLN A 293 -16.21 -2.36 26.76
CA GLN A 293 -15.25 -2.18 27.86
C GLN A 293 -14.64 -0.76 27.83
N CYS A 294 -14.25 -0.28 26.66
CA CYS A 294 -13.63 1.04 26.53
C CYS A 294 -14.58 2.17 26.92
N LYS A 295 -15.88 2.09 26.56
CA LYS A 295 -16.89 3.08 26.96
C LYS A 295 -17.13 3.13 28.48
N ASN A 296 -16.87 2.03 29.17
CA ASN A 296 -17.09 1.89 30.61
C ASN A 296 -15.81 2.09 31.43
N SER A 297 -14.70 2.49 30.79
CA SER A 297 -13.39 2.66 31.42
C SER A 297 -12.90 4.10 31.30
N THR A 298 -12.35 4.63 32.39
CA THR A 298 -11.63 5.91 32.39
C THR A 298 -10.18 5.77 31.90
N ASN A 299 -9.66 4.55 31.81
CA ASN A 299 -8.31 4.23 31.36
C ASN A 299 -8.24 3.92 29.84
N CYS A 300 -9.36 4.00 29.14
CA CYS A 300 -9.43 3.76 27.70
C CYS A 300 -9.72 5.02 26.88
N LEU A 301 -8.96 5.23 25.80
CA LEU A 301 -9.30 6.21 24.76
C LEU A 301 -10.04 5.54 23.59
N LEU A 302 -11.29 5.92 23.39
CA LEU A 302 -12.09 5.49 22.24
C LEU A 302 -12.13 6.58 21.16
N PHE A 303 -11.56 6.30 19.99
CA PHE A 303 -11.87 7.05 18.77
C PHE A 303 -12.86 6.24 17.94
N PHE A 304 -14.14 6.61 18.03
CA PHE A 304 -15.23 5.88 17.39
C PHE A 304 -15.46 6.35 15.95
N CYS A 305 -15.11 5.52 14.97
CA CYS A 305 -15.35 5.80 13.55
C CYS A 305 -16.83 5.55 13.21
N LYS A 306 -17.61 6.63 13.06
CA LYS A 306 -19.08 6.54 12.91
C LYS A 306 -19.55 6.00 11.54
N PHE A 307 -18.81 6.25 10.46
CA PHE A 307 -19.18 5.82 9.08
C PHE A 307 -17.96 5.56 8.18
N TRP A 308 -18.17 4.82 7.08
CA TRP A 308 -17.24 4.75 5.95
C TRP A 308 -16.91 6.18 5.49
N GLY A 309 -15.63 6.55 5.48
CA GLY A 309 -15.18 7.91 5.14
C GLY A 309 -14.78 8.79 6.33
N SER A 310 -15.41 8.65 7.50
CA SER A 310 -15.09 9.51 8.67
C SER A 310 -13.67 9.36 9.21
N ALA A 311 -13.00 8.24 8.90
CA ALA A 311 -11.61 7.99 9.27
C ALA A 311 -10.60 8.43 8.19
N TRP A 312 -11.06 8.71 6.97
CA TRP A 312 -10.17 9.01 5.85
C TRP A 312 -9.53 10.38 5.94
N ASP A 313 -10.09 11.33 6.68
CA ASP A 313 -9.49 12.66 6.92
C ASP A 313 -9.10 12.88 8.38
N ALA A 314 -9.02 11.81 9.18
CA ALA A 314 -8.83 11.86 10.64
C ALA A 314 -7.42 11.43 11.09
N ALA A 315 -6.42 11.58 10.22
CA ALA A 315 -5.05 11.13 10.48
C ALA A 315 -4.48 11.70 11.79
N ASP A 316 -4.68 13.00 12.01
CA ASP A 316 -4.23 13.70 13.21
C ASP A 316 -4.90 13.16 14.49
N GLU A 317 -6.22 12.99 14.47
CA GLU A 317 -6.98 12.51 15.63
C GLU A 317 -6.69 11.04 15.94
N ILE A 318 -6.50 10.21 14.90
CA ILE A 318 -6.13 8.80 15.03
C ILE A 318 -4.75 8.71 15.68
N LEU A 319 -3.73 9.35 15.11
CA LEU A 319 -2.37 9.31 15.66
C LEU A 319 -2.30 9.92 17.06
N ALA A 320 -3.00 11.02 17.31
CA ALA A 320 -3.09 11.62 18.64
C ALA A 320 -3.75 10.70 19.67
N THR A 321 -4.72 9.87 19.25
CA THR A 321 -5.34 8.86 20.12
C THR A 321 -4.35 7.75 20.46
N LEU A 322 -3.71 7.17 19.46
CA LEU A 322 -2.77 6.05 19.63
C LEU A 322 -1.52 6.47 20.42
N LYS A 323 -0.96 7.67 20.16
CA LYS A 323 0.23 8.19 20.86
C LYS A 323 0.05 8.40 22.36
N ARG A 324 -1.20 8.49 22.85
CA ARG A 324 -1.53 8.74 24.26
C ARG A 324 -1.79 7.47 25.06
N ALA A 325 -1.83 6.29 24.43
CA ALA A 325 -2.07 5.03 25.11
C ALA A 325 -0.81 4.16 25.17
N HIS A 326 -0.64 3.38 26.25
CA HIS A 326 0.42 2.37 26.32
C HIS A 326 0.13 1.22 25.33
N PHE A 327 -1.12 0.76 25.31
CA PHE A 327 -1.58 -0.35 24.49
C PHE A 327 -2.59 0.08 23.43
N CYS A 328 -2.51 -0.47 22.22
CA CYS A 328 -3.42 -0.17 21.13
C CYS A 328 -4.15 -1.45 20.71
N ILE A 329 -5.46 -1.47 20.91
CA ILE A 329 -6.27 -2.67 20.71
C ILE A 329 -6.51 -2.91 19.22
N GLN A 330 -6.04 -4.04 18.71
CA GLN A 330 -6.08 -4.43 17.30
C GLN A 330 -6.89 -5.72 17.11
N PRO A 331 -8.23 -5.67 17.22
CA PRO A 331 -9.08 -6.78 16.78
C PRO A 331 -9.03 -6.91 15.26
N PRO A 332 -9.53 -8.03 14.71
CA PRO A 332 -9.67 -8.22 13.27
C PRO A 332 -10.34 -7.04 12.53
N GLY A 333 -9.96 -6.89 11.27
CA GLY A 333 -10.44 -5.92 10.29
C GLY A 333 -11.88 -6.13 9.81
N ASP A 334 -12.15 -5.68 8.59
CA ASP A 334 -13.20 -6.32 7.76
C ASP A 334 -12.79 -7.74 7.36
N THR A 335 -11.48 -7.97 7.35
CA THR A 335 -10.76 -9.23 7.13
C THR A 335 -9.92 -9.54 8.38
N GLU A 336 -8.88 -10.37 8.25
CA GLU A 336 -8.06 -10.83 9.37
C GLU A 336 -7.21 -9.72 10.01
N THR A 337 -6.81 -8.71 9.22
CA THR A 337 -5.91 -7.64 9.66
C THR A 337 -6.43 -6.26 9.28
N ARG A 338 -5.65 -5.21 9.59
CA ARG A 338 -6.05 -3.81 9.42
C ARG A 338 -4.84 -2.87 9.44
N ARG A 339 -4.94 -1.77 8.68
CA ARG A 339 -3.98 -0.65 8.71
C ARG A 339 -3.60 -0.18 10.11
N SER A 340 -4.56 -0.13 11.05
CA SER A 340 -4.34 0.43 12.39
C SER A 340 -3.25 -0.29 13.19
N VAL A 341 -2.89 -1.54 12.83
CA VAL A 341 -1.71 -2.22 13.38
C VAL A 341 -0.45 -1.39 13.13
N PHE A 342 -0.25 -0.95 11.89
CA PHE A 342 0.91 -0.15 11.49
C PHE A 342 0.82 1.28 12.00
N ASP A 343 -0.39 1.86 12.09
CA ASP A 343 -0.59 3.15 12.74
C ASP A 343 -0.22 3.10 14.24
N SER A 344 -0.47 1.97 14.93
CA SER A 344 -0.05 1.80 16.32
C SER A 344 1.47 1.69 16.48
N ILE A 345 2.14 0.98 15.56
CA ILE A 345 3.61 0.94 15.52
C ILE A 345 4.17 2.33 15.27
N LEU A 346 3.63 3.06 14.27
CA LEU A 346 4.01 4.43 13.96
C LEU A 346 3.83 5.37 15.16
N ALA A 347 2.80 5.16 15.98
CA ALA A 347 2.53 5.92 17.20
C ALA A 347 3.34 5.46 18.43
N GLY A 348 4.22 4.46 18.31
CA GLY A 348 4.97 3.88 19.41
C GLY A 348 4.07 3.26 20.49
N CYS A 349 2.90 2.74 20.10
CA CYS A 349 1.90 2.14 20.99
C CYS A 349 1.94 0.62 20.85
N VAL A 350 2.02 -0.11 21.97
CA VAL A 350 2.18 -1.58 21.96
C VAL A 350 0.90 -2.22 21.42
N PRO A 351 0.94 -2.94 20.28
CA PRO A 351 -0.25 -3.55 19.71
C PRO A 351 -0.78 -4.70 20.58
N VAL A 352 -2.11 -4.81 20.68
CA VAL A 352 -2.79 -5.90 21.39
C VAL A 352 -3.66 -6.68 20.42
N PHE A 353 -3.36 -7.96 20.25
CA PHE A 353 -4.01 -8.85 19.29
C PHE A 353 -4.92 -9.88 19.96
N PHE A 354 -5.82 -10.45 19.17
CA PHE A 354 -6.77 -11.50 19.60
C PHE A 354 -6.70 -12.76 18.72
N THR A 355 -6.00 -12.67 17.59
CA THR A 355 -5.78 -13.76 16.64
C THR A 355 -4.40 -13.60 16.01
N GLU A 356 -3.74 -14.73 15.75
CA GLU A 356 -2.42 -14.74 15.09
C GLU A 356 -2.48 -14.20 13.66
N LEU A 357 -3.66 -14.32 13.04
CA LEU A 357 -3.93 -13.91 11.66
C LEU A 357 -3.87 -12.40 11.47
N THR A 358 -3.97 -11.60 12.54
CA THR A 358 -3.90 -10.13 12.43
C THR A 358 -2.49 -9.63 12.14
N ALA A 359 -1.45 -10.32 12.59
CA ALA A 359 -0.07 -9.87 12.36
C ALA A 359 0.94 -11.01 12.20
N TYR A 360 1.01 -11.93 13.17
CA TYR A 360 2.10 -12.92 13.27
C TYR A 360 2.22 -13.80 12.02
N SER A 361 1.10 -14.29 11.50
CA SER A 361 1.10 -15.12 10.30
C SER A 361 1.05 -14.32 9.01
N GLN A 362 0.98 -12.98 9.06
CA GLN A 362 0.86 -12.13 7.88
C GLN A 362 2.21 -11.51 7.49
N TYR A 363 2.93 -10.94 8.46
CA TYR A 363 4.00 -9.98 8.22
C TYR A 363 5.38 -10.44 8.74
N GLU A 364 5.70 -11.74 8.60
CA GLU A 364 6.94 -12.37 9.11
C GLU A 364 8.22 -11.60 8.75
N TRP A 365 8.28 -10.97 7.57
CA TRP A 365 9.43 -10.18 7.13
C TRP A 365 9.63 -8.87 7.89
N TYR A 366 8.61 -8.39 8.60
CA TYR A 366 8.52 -7.03 9.14
C TYR A 366 8.35 -6.98 10.65
N ILE A 367 8.25 -8.13 11.32
CA ILE A 367 7.98 -8.21 12.76
C ILE A 367 9.04 -9.06 13.47
N PRO A 368 9.33 -8.78 14.75
CA PRO A 368 10.19 -9.64 15.55
C PRO A 368 9.62 -11.06 15.68
N GLU A 369 10.52 -12.05 15.67
CA GLU A 369 10.18 -13.47 15.83
C GLU A 369 9.46 -13.76 17.15
N ARG A 370 9.95 -13.16 18.24
CA ARG A 370 9.35 -13.27 19.58
C ARG A 370 8.20 -12.28 19.74
N ARG A 371 6.98 -12.80 19.76
CA ARG A 371 5.72 -12.03 19.79
C ARG A 371 5.63 -11.14 21.03
N GLU A 372 6.09 -11.65 22.17
CA GLU A 372 6.04 -10.99 23.48
C GLU A 372 7.02 -9.81 23.58
N ASP A 373 7.96 -9.68 22.63
CA ASP A 373 8.92 -8.58 22.63
C ASP A 373 8.31 -7.25 22.18
N TRP A 374 7.15 -7.26 21.54
CA TRP A 374 6.58 -6.06 20.93
C TRP A 374 5.06 -5.96 21.00
N SER A 375 4.37 -6.99 21.47
CA SER A 375 2.91 -7.04 21.45
C SER A 375 2.33 -7.88 22.59
N VAL A 376 1.03 -7.72 22.83
CA VAL A 376 0.27 -8.51 23.80
C VAL A 376 -0.80 -9.32 23.08
N PHE A 377 -0.95 -10.59 23.46
CA PHE A 377 -2.00 -11.45 22.92
C PHE A 377 -3.08 -11.72 23.99
N ILE A 378 -4.32 -11.31 23.72
CA ILE A 378 -5.48 -11.56 24.58
C ILE A 378 -6.20 -12.81 24.05
N ARG A 379 -6.26 -13.84 24.89
CA ARG A 379 -6.94 -15.09 24.52
C ARG A 379 -8.46 -14.92 24.56
N PRO A 380 -9.24 -15.74 23.82
CA PRO A 380 -10.70 -15.62 23.75
C PRO A 380 -11.40 -15.57 25.11
N GLU A 381 -10.94 -16.35 26.09
CA GLU A 381 -11.49 -16.40 27.45
C GLU A 381 -11.22 -15.13 28.28
N GLN A 382 -10.28 -14.30 27.84
CA GLN A 382 -9.91 -13.02 28.44
C GLN A 382 -10.61 -11.83 27.76
N LEU A 383 -11.36 -12.06 26.68
CA LEU A 383 -11.93 -10.99 25.85
C LEU A 383 -12.80 -9.99 26.63
N ASN A 384 -13.46 -10.42 27.71
CA ASN A 384 -14.31 -9.57 28.54
C ASN A 384 -13.58 -8.86 29.70
N ARG A 385 -12.25 -9.01 29.79
CA ARG A 385 -11.40 -8.53 30.89
C ARG A 385 -10.09 -7.93 30.37
N ILE A 386 -10.15 -7.17 29.27
CA ILE A 386 -8.97 -6.63 28.57
C ILE A 386 -8.16 -5.73 29.51
N GLU A 387 -8.83 -4.79 30.18
CA GLU A 387 -8.17 -3.87 31.11
C GLU A 387 -7.49 -4.60 32.29
N ASP A 388 -8.14 -5.63 32.85
CA ASP A 388 -7.58 -6.45 33.94
C ASP A 388 -6.32 -7.20 33.51
N VAL A 389 -6.22 -7.61 32.24
CA VAL A 389 -5.02 -8.27 31.71
C VAL A 389 -3.91 -7.26 31.48
N LEU A 390 -4.22 -6.13 30.83
CA LEU A 390 -3.23 -5.12 30.49
C LEU A 390 -2.65 -4.42 31.73
N SER A 391 -3.47 -4.19 32.75
CA SER A 391 -3.05 -3.55 34.01
C SER A 391 -2.09 -4.40 34.85
N LYS A 392 -2.01 -5.71 34.58
CA LYS A 392 -1.06 -6.63 35.25
C LYS A 392 0.33 -6.62 34.64
N ILE A 393 0.50 -6.01 33.47
CA ILE A 393 1.80 -5.94 32.80
C ILE A 393 2.64 -4.86 33.51
N PRO A 394 3.82 -5.20 34.07
CA PRO A 394 4.64 -4.22 34.78
C PRO A 394 5.12 -3.11 33.85
N GLU A 395 5.20 -1.88 34.35
CA GLU A 395 5.63 -0.70 33.58
C GLU A 395 6.99 -0.91 32.87
N LYS A 396 7.93 -1.60 33.51
CA LYS A 396 9.23 -1.94 32.92
C LYS A 396 9.08 -2.77 31.63
N GLU A 397 8.13 -3.69 31.62
CA GLU A 397 7.85 -4.54 30.46
C GLU A 397 7.14 -3.75 29.36
N ILE A 398 6.24 -2.84 29.72
CA ILE A 398 5.60 -1.91 28.78
C ILE A 398 6.65 -1.06 28.06
N GLN A 399 7.59 -0.47 28.80
CA GLN A 399 8.66 0.35 28.22
C GLN A 399 9.59 -0.48 27.34
N ARG A 400 9.90 -1.72 27.74
CA ARG A 400 10.70 -2.65 26.91
C ARG A 400 10.02 -2.93 25.58
N MET A 401 8.75 -3.35 25.60
CA MET A 401 7.97 -3.60 24.37
C MET A 401 7.88 -2.36 23.50
N ARG A 402 7.67 -1.19 24.10
CA ARG A 402 7.57 0.08 23.40
C ARG A 402 8.86 0.45 22.67
N GLU A 403 10.04 0.23 23.25
CA GLU A 403 11.30 0.49 22.55
C GLU A 403 11.48 -0.44 21.34
N VAL A 404 11.04 -1.69 21.42
CA VAL A 404 11.03 -2.61 20.26
C VAL A 404 10.07 -2.08 19.18
N VAL A 405 8.85 -1.69 19.55
CA VAL A 405 7.86 -1.09 18.63
C VAL A 405 8.41 0.16 17.94
N ILE A 406 9.05 1.07 18.69
CA ILE A 406 9.69 2.27 18.11
C ILE A 406 10.86 1.88 17.20
N GLY A 407 11.58 0.82 17.53
CA GLY A 407 12.61 0.20 16.70
C GLY A 407 12.09 -0.26 15.34
N MET A 408 10.86 -0.77 15.28
CA MET A 408 10.21 -1.29 14.07
C MET A 408 9.72 -0.20 13.10
N ILE A 409 9.57 1.06 13.54
CA ILE A 409 8.99 2.13 12.71
C ILE A 409 9.62 2.22 11.30
N PRO A 410 10.97 2.20 11.13
CA PRO A 410 11.56 2.31 9.81
C PRO A 410 11.14 1.21 8.83
N GLN A 411 11.23 -0.06 9.23
CA GLN A 411 10.97 -1.19 8.33
C GLN A 411 9.50 -1.36 7.95
N VAL A 412 8.57 -0.77 8.72
CA VAL A 412 7.14 -0.77 8.38
C VAL A 412 6.67 0.52 7.69
N THR A 413 7.57 1.49 7.51
CA THR A 413 7.28 2.78 6.89
C THR A 413 7.76 2.75 5.44
N TYR A 414 6.96 3.27 4.51
CA TYR A 414 7.39 3.51 3.14
C TYR A 414 8.04 4.89 3.09
N ALA A 415 9.30 4.99 2.66
CA ALA A 415 9.92 6.30 2.52
C ALA A 415 9.33 7.08 1.35
N HIS A 416 9.56 8.39 1.35
CA HIS A 416 9.12 9.20 0.24
C HIS A 416 9.76 8.71 -1.07
N PRO A 417 9.01 8.57 -2.18
CA PRO A 417 9.57 8.05 -3.43
C PRO A 417 10.75 8.82 -4.02
N SER A 418 10.87 10.12 -3.71
CA SER A 418 12.02 10.95 -4.12
C SER A 418 13.18 10.94 -3.12
N ALA A 419 13.10 10.16 -2.03
CA ALA A 419 14.18 10.07 -1.05
C ALA A 419 15.45 9.47 -1.68
N ASN A 420 16.57 10.16 -1.51
CA ASN A 420 17.87 9.67 -1.95
C ASN A 420 18.39 8.62 -0.94
N ARG A 421 18.95 7.51 -1.44
CA ARG A 421 19.56 6.46 -0.60
C ARG A 421 20.65 7.00 0.34
N ALA A 422 21.46 7.93 -0.12
CA ALA A 422 22.53 8.51 0.71
C ALA A 422 21.96 9.31 1.91
N GLU A 423 20.76 9.85 1.79
CA GLU A 423 20.17 10.76 2.77
C GLU A 423 19.15 10.09 3.68
N ILE A 424 18.50 9.02 3.20
CA ILE A 424 17.50 8.27 3.96
C ILE A 424 18.12 7.52 5.14
N GLY A 425 19.27 6.86 4.96
CA GLY A 425 20.08 6.29 6.05
C GLY A 425 19.39 5.28 6.98
N PHE A 426 18.28 4.67 6.55
CA PHE A 426 17.59 3.53 7.18
C PHE A 426 16.99 2.61 6.09
N ARG A 427 16.57 1.40 6.48
CA ARG A 427 15.81 0.49 5.61
C ARG A 427 14.32 0.69 5.81
N ASP A 428 13.64 0.99 4.72
CA ASP A 428 12.19 1.17 4.69
C ASP A 428 11.46 -0.14 4.35
N ALA A 429 10.14 -0.08 4.19
CA ALA A 429 9.31 -1.24 3.87
C ALA A 429 9.64 -1.87 2.50
N VAL A 430 10.09 -1.06 1.54
CA VAL A 430 10.49 -1.50 0.19
C VAL A 430 11.85 -2.18 0.25
N ASP A 431 12.82 -1.58 0.94
CA ASP A 431 14.16 -2.14 1.12
C ASP A 431 14.07 -3.53 1.81
N THR A 432 13.21 -3.64 2.83
CA THR A 432 12.98 -4.91 3.55
C THR A 432 12.42 -6.00 2.62
N ALA A 433 11.40 -5.68 1.81
CA ALA A 433 10.86 -6.62 0.83
C ALA A 433 11.93 -7.06 -0.19
N LEU A 434 12.73 -6.13 -0.69
CA LEU A 434 13.75 -6.41 -1.70
C LEU A 434 14.87 -7.30 -1.16
N VAL A 435 15.27 -7.15 0.11
CA VAL A 435 16.23 -8.05 0.78
C VAL A 435 15.66 -9.46 0.88
N GLU A 436 14.41 -9.62 1.31
CA GLU A 436 13.80 -10.95 1.44
C GLU A 436 13.57 -11.62 0.08
N LEU A 437 13.14 -10.86 -0.93
CA LEU A 437 13.07 -11.35 -2.31
C LEU A 437 14.44 -11.75 -2.84
N THR A 438 15.49 -10.99 -2.52
CA THR A 438 16.87 -11.30 -2.91
C THR A 438 17.29 -12.67 -2.39
N LYS A 439 17.07 -12.94 -1.08
CA LYS A 439 17.36 -14.26 -0.48
C LYS A 439 16.63 -15.39 -1.23
N ARG A 440 15.37 -15.18 -1.59
CA ARG A 440 14.58 -16.20 -2.31
C ARG A 440 15.15 -16.48 -3.69
N VAL A 441 15.51 -15.44 -4.45
CA VAL A 441 15.99 -15.61 -5.82
C VAL A 441 17.43 -16.14 -5.87
N THR A 442 18.28 -15.81 -4.91
CA THR A 442 19.62 -16.40 -4.80
C THR A 442 19.57 -17.89 -4.47
N HIS A 443 18.69 -18.32 -3.55
CA HIS A 443 18.51 -19.75 -3.26
C HIS A 443 18.09 -20.58 -4.49
N ILE A 444 17.27 -20.00 -5.37
CA ILE A 444 16.84 -20.65 -6.62
C ILE A 444 18.02 -20.84 -7.58
N LYS A 445 18.92 -19.85 -7.66
CA LYS A 445 20.13 -19.93 -8.50
C LYS A 445 21.12 -20.98 -8.03
N ASP A 446 21.23 -21.18 -6.72
CA ASP A 446 22.17 -22.14 -6.13
C ASP A 446 21.66 -23.59 -6.19
N GLY A 447 20.53 -23.85 -6.87
CA GLY A 447 19.97 -25.20 -7.07
C GLY A 447 19.43 -25.84 -5.80
N SER A 448 19.29 -25.08 -4.71
CA SER A 448 18.75 -25.57 -3.45
C SER A 448 17.23 -25.49 -3.47
N SER A 449 16.55 -26.64 -3.57
CA SER A 449 15.09 -26.71 -3.44
C SER A 449 14.66 -26.07 -2.12
N MET A 450 13.66 -25.17 -2.12
CA MET A 450 13.09 -24.61 -0.90
C MET A 450 12.63 -25.74 0.03
N GLY A 451 13.42 -26.02 1.06
CA GLY A 451 13.00 -26.89 2.16
C GLY A 451 11.73 -26.32 2.77
N ALA A 452 10.75 -27.18 3.02
CA ALA A 452 9.57 -26.80 3.78
C ALA A 452 10.01 -26.17 5.12
N PRO A 453 9.29 -25.13 5.61
CA PRO A 453 9.57 -24.61 6.94
C PRO A 453 9.46 -25.76 7.93
N VAL A 454 10.50 -25.92 8.75
CA VAL A 454 10.47 -26.82 9.91
C VAL A 454 9.33 -26.35 10.81
N PRO A 455 8.38 -27.22 11.20
CA PRO A 455 7.36 -26.85 12.16
C PRO A 455 8.04 -26.63 13.52
N GLY A 456 8.02 -25.38 13.98
CA GLY A 456 8.34 -24.96 15.35
C GLY A 456 7.08 -24.62 16.11
#